data_AF-A0A5S4UMU3-F1
#
_entry.id   AF-A0A5S4UMU3-F1
#
_cell.length_a   1.000
_cell.length_b   1.000
_cell.length_c   1.000
_cell.angle_alpha   90.00
_cell.angle_beta   90.00
_cell.angle_gamma   90.00
#
_symmetry.space_group_name_H-M   'P 1'
#
loop_
_entity.id
_entity.type
_entity.pdbx_description
1 polymer ?
#
loop_
_entity_poly.entity_id
_entity_poly.type
_entity_poly.pdbx_seq_one_letter_code
_entity_poly.pdbx_strand_id
1 'polypeptide(L)'
;MRKRIVLHATPRGWVSLPIIAVLLAVSTLSFRYQDSVMASYQWRGQLSDVNEAQQIWIDFQEQFVRAPRFMDSVSRGCQGFCRLTDSQFTEYEKIGSSKEGGSGLFYQWNRYEKADTTMVYRLCGSQNQRQYQCWWWQDHRLMSAGWVSASD
;
A
#
# COMPACT_ATOMS: atom_id res chain seq x y z
N MET A 1 -14.89 20.46 87.77
CA MET A 1 -13.95 20.88 86.70
C MET A 1 -14.30 20.15 85.40
N ARG A 2 -14.84 20.85 84.39
CA ARG A 2 -15.18 20.28 83.07
C ARG A 2 -14.05 20.60 82.09
N LYS A 3 -13.34 19.59 81.58
CA LYS A 3 -12.40 19.73 80.45
C LYS A 3 -13.20 20.03 79.18
N ARG A 4 -12.97 21.19 78.56
CA ARG A 4 -13.42 21.49 77.20
C ARG A 4 -12.40 20.88 76.23
N ILE A 5 -12.84 19.92 75.43
CA ILE A 5 -12.11 19.46 74.25
C ILE A 5 -12.33 20.52 73.18
N VAL A 6 -11.26 21.21 72.77
CA VAL A 6 -11.26 22.12 71.63
C VAL A 6 -10.98 21.28 70.40
N LEU A 7 -12.01 21.02 69.58
CA LEU A 7 -11.80 20.55 68.21
C LEU A 7 -11.27 21.72 67.38
N HIS A 8 -9.99 21.68 67.04
CA HIS A 8 -9.44 22.51 65.97
C HIS A 8 -9.99 22.01 64.62
N ALA A 9 -10.98 22.71 64.09
CA ALA A 9 -11.37 22.57 62.68
C ALA A 9 -10.26 23.20 61.82
N THR A 10 -9.51 22.38 61.09
CA THR A 10 -8.46 22.79 60.15
C THR A 10 -9.07 23.13 58.79
N PRO A 11 -8.92 24.36 58.25
CA PRO A 11 -9.32 24.68 56.88
C PRO A 11 -8.15 24.35 55.93
N ARG A 12 -7.80 23.07 55.77
CA ARG A 12 -6.73 22.64 54.84
C ARG A 12 -7.23 22.03 53.53
N GLY A 13 -8.54 21.86 53.35
CA GLY A 13 -9.13 21.18 52.19
C GLY A 13 -9.56 22.07 51.02
N TRP A 14 -9.62 23.40 51.19
CA TRP A 14 -10.26 24.29 50.20
C TRP A 14 -9.28 24.92 49.18
N VAL A 15 -7.98 25.00 49.50
CA VAL A 15 -6.99 25.65 48.63
C VAL A 15 -6.34 24.64 47.66
N SER A 16 -6.31 23.36 47.98
CA SER A 16 -5.72 22.31 47.15
C SER A 16 -6.63 21.81 46.03
N LEU A 17 -7.94 21.81 46.24
CA LEU A 17 -8.96 21.37 45.28
C LEU A 17 -8.91 22.10 43.91
N PRO A 18 -8.84 23.45 43.84
CA PRO A 18 -8.74 24.14 42.57
C PRO A 18 -7.43 23.85 41.84
N ILE A 19 -6.32 23.67 42.57
CA ILE A 19 -5.01 23.35 41.98
C ILE A 19 -5.04 21.96 41.35
N ILE A 20 -5.63 20.97 42.04
CA ILE A 20 -5.78 19.61 41.52
C ILE A 20 -6.69 19.60 40.28
N ALA A 21 -7.79 20.37 40.30
CA ALA A 21 -8.68 20.50 39.14
C ALA A 21 -7.97 21.11 37.92
N VAL A 22 -7.14 22.14 38.12
CA VAL A 22 -6.33 22.74 37.05
C VAL A 22 -5.29 21.75 36.52
N LEU A 23 -4.60 21.02 37.40
CA LEU A 23 -3.62 20.01 36.97
C LEU A 23 -4.28 18.89 36.15
N LEU A 24 -5.48 18.44 36.55
CA LEU A 24 -6.26 17.47 35.79
C LEU A 24 -6.75 18.01 34.44
N ALA A 25 -7.17 19.28 34.40
CA ALA A 25 -7.56 19.92 33.14
C ALA A 25 -6.38 20.03 32.18
N VAL A 26 -5.22 20.45 32.66
CA VAL A 26 -3.99 20.57 31.86
C VAL A 26 -3.52 19.21 31.37
N SER A 27 -3.50 18.18 32.23
CA SER A 27 -3.10 16.84 31.81
C SER A 27 -4.04 16.27 30.75
N THR A 28 -5.35 16.45 30.91
CA THR A 28 -6.35 16.01 29.93
C THR A 28 -6.18 16.73 28.59
N LEU A 29 -5.93 18.04 28.63
CA LEU A 29 -5.69 18.84 27.43
C LEU A 29 -4.40 18.42 26.72
N SER A 30 -3.33 18.17 27.47
CA SER A 30 -2.05 17.68 26.93
C SER A 30 -2.19 16.30 26.28
N PHE A 31 -2.91 15.37 26.90
CA PHE A 31 -3.17 14.06 26.31
C PHE A 31 -3.95 14.17 25.01
N ARG A 32 -5.02 14.99 24.99
CA ARG A 32 -5.84 15.18 23.77
C ARG A 32 -5.06 15.82 22.64
N TYR A 33 -4.20 16.78 22.97
CA TYR A 33 -3.30 17.39 21.99
C TYR A 33 -2.32 16.35 21.42
N GLN A 34 -1.65 15.57 22.27
CA GLN A 34 -0.72 14.53 21.82
C GLN A 34 -1.41 13.46 20.96
N ASP A 35 -2.60 13.01 21.35
CA ASP A 35 -3.41 12.06 20.56
C ASP A 35 -3.75 12.63 19.18
N SER A 36 -4.20 13.89 19.12
CA SER A 36 -4.55 14.52 17.83
C SER A 36 -3.34 14.68 16.92
N VAL A 37 -2.18 15.01 17.48
CA VAL A 37 -0.92 15.17 16.74
C VAL A 37 -0.47 13.80 16.23
N MET A 38 -0.48 12.75 17.06
CA MET A 38 -0.15 11.38 16.64
C MET A 38 -1.09 10.88 15.54
N ALA A 39 -2.39 11.10 15.67
CA ALA A 39 -3.38 10.73 14.65
C ALA A 39 -3.11 11.45 13.32
N SER A 40 -2.72 12.73 13.36
CA SER A 40 -2.38 13.48 12.15
C SER A 40 -1.12 12.94 11.45
N TYR A 41 -0.12 12.52 12.22
CA TYR A 41 1.09 11.90 11.66
C TYR A 41 0.79 10.52 11.07
N GLN A 42 -0.01 9.70 11.75
CA GLN A 42 -0.45 8.40 11.22
C GLN A 42 -1.22 8.55 9.91
N TRP A 43 -2.14 9.51 9.83
CA TRP A 43 -2.90 9.76 8.62
C TRP A 43 -2.01 10.25 7.46
N ARG A 44 -1.07 11.16 7.73
CA ARG A 44 -0.11 11.62 6.72
C ARG A 44 0.83 10.51 6.26
N GLY A 45 1.25 9.63 7.17
CA GLY A 45 2.04 8.44 6.83
C GLY A 45 1.27 7.53 5.87
N GLN A 46 0.03 7.17 6.21
CA GLN A 46 -0.83 6.36 5.34
C GLN A 46 -1.06 7.01 3.97
N LEU A 47 -1.24 8.34 3.92
CA LEU A 47 -1.43 9.07 2.67
C LEU A 47 -0.16 9.05 1.80
N SER A 48 1.02 9.15 2.43
CA SER A 48 2.32 9.05 1.76
C SER A 48 2.51 7.65 1.16
N ASP A 49 2.21 6.60 1.93
CA ASP A 49 2.35 5.21 1.49
C ASP A 49 1.44 4.91 0.28
N VAL A 50 0.20 5.41 0.31
CA VAL A 50 -0.75 5.26 -0.81
C VAL A 50 -0.25 6.00 -2.05
N ASN A 51 0.28 7.20 -1.88
CA ASN A 51 0.78 8.00 -3.00
C ASN A 51 2.00 7.34 -3.66
N GLU A 52 2.92 6.80 -2.86
CA GLU A 52 4.07 6.05 -3.36
C GLU A 52 3.63 4.80 -4.14
N ALA A 53 2.72 4.00 -3.55
CA ALA A 53 2.19 2.81 -4.21
C ALA A 53 1.52 3.14 -5.55
N GLN A 54 0.81 4.26 -5.64
CA GLN A 54 0.17 4.72 -6.88
C GLN A 54 1.19 5.20 -7.91
N GLN A 55 2.23 5.92 -7.48
CA GLN A 55 3.27 6.42 -8.37
C GLN A 55 4.05 5.29 -9.06
N ILE A 56 4.33 4.20 -8.33
CA ILE A 56 4.98 3.01 -8.88
C ILE A 56 4.17 2.42 -10.07
N TRP A 57 2.84 2.36 -9.96
CA TRP A 57 2.00 1.88 -11.06
C TRP A 57 1.96 2.84 -12.25
N ILE A 58 1.94 4.15 -12.00
CA ILE A 58 1.97 5.18 -13.05
C ILE A 58 3.28 5.07 -13.85
N ASP A 59 4.42 5.00 -13.16
CA ASP A 59 5.74 4.84 -13.77
C ASP A 59 5.81 3.57 -14.63
N PHE A 60 5.29 2.46 -14.10
CA PHE A 60 5.23 1.19 -14.81
C PHE A 60 4.38 1.26 -16.07
N GLN A 61 3.22 1.90 -16.01
CA GLN A 61 2.35 2.09 -17.17
C GLN A 61 3.00 2.96 -18.24
N GLU A 62 3.65 4.06 -17.86
CA GLU A 62 4.39 4.92 -18.80
C GLU A 62 5.52 4.14 -19.48
N GLN A 63 6.26 3.31 -18.75
CA GLN A 63 7.40 2.58 -19.27
C GLN A 63 7.02 1.39 -20.15
N PHE A 64 6.03 0.60 -19.74
CA PHE A 64 5.75 -0.70 -20.36
C PHE A 64 4.43 -0.78 -21.12
N VAL A 65 3.42 0.00 -20.73
CA VAL A 65 2.06 -0.09 -21.30
C VAL A 65 1.86 0.93 -22.42
N ARG A 66 2.34 2.18 -22.24
CA ARG A 66 2.23 3.22 -23.27
C ARG A 66 3.20 3.03 -24.43
N ALA A 67 4.38 2.47 -24.16
CA ALA A 67 5.39 2.14 -25.16
C ALA A 67 5.78 0.66 -25.11
N PRO A 68 4.86 -0.28 -25.49
CA PRO A 68 5.10 -1.71 -25.36
C PRO A 68 6.20 -2.19 -26.32
N ARG A 69 7.31 -2.64 -25.75
CA ARG A 69 8.40 -3.37 -26.41
C ARG A 69 8.08 -4.87 -26.56
N PHE A 70 7.26 -5.22 -27.55
CA PHE A 70 6.82 -6.61 -27.79
C PHE A 70 7.96 -7.63 -27.98
N MET A 71 9.16 -7.19 -28.35
CA MET A 71 10.36 -8.05 -28.47
C MET A 71 10.89 -8.54 -27.13
N ASP A 72 10.57 -7.86 -26.02
CA ASP A 72 11.00 -8.25 -24.67
C ASP A 72 10.13 -9.37 -24.08
N SER A 73 9.10 -9.81 -24.81
CA SER A 73 8.16 -10.85 -24.39
C SER A 73 8.74 -12.27 -24.56
N VAL A 74 8.48 -13.11 -23.56
CA VAL A 74 8.90 -14.52 -23.55
C VAL A 74 7.80 -15.38 -24.15
N SER A 75 8.17 -16.26 -25.09
CA SER A 75 7.23 -17.22 -25.68
C SER A 75 6.88 -18.29 -24.64
N ARG A 76 5.59 -18.48 -24.35
CA ARG A 76 5.15 -19.57 -23.47
C ARG A 76 4.38 -20.63 -24.25
N GLY A 77 4.72 -21.90 -23.99
CA GLY A 77 4.12 -23.07 -24.64
C GLY A 77 2.84 -23.59 -23.98
N CYS A 78 2.24 -22.85 -23.04
CA CYS A 78 0.96 -23.26 -22.46
C CYS A 78 -0.19 -23.05 -23.46
N GLN A 79 -1.14 -23.98 -23.49
CA GLN A 79 -2.38 -23.79 -24.24
C GLN A 79 -3.25 -22.76 -23.51
N GLY A 80 -3.26 -21.53 -24.02
CA GLY A 80 -3.97 -20.40 -23.41
C GLY A 80 -3.08 -19.54 -22.50
N PHE A 81 -3.68 -18.90 -21.50
CA PHE A 81 -2.97 -18.02 -20.58
C PHE A 81 -2.33 -18.85 -19.45
N CYS A 82 -1.00 -18.81 -19.34
CA CYS A 82 -0.29 -19.48 -18.25
C CYS A 82 -0.68 -18.90 -16.88
N ARG A 83 -0.72 -19.75 -15.85
CA ARG A 83 -0.76 -19.30 -14.45
C ARG A 83 0.44 -18.43 -14.12
N LEU A 84 0.22 -17.45 -13.26
CA LEU A 84 1.24 -16.45 -12.87
C LEU A 84 2.15 -16.95 -11.75
N THR A 85 1.65 -17.84 -10.89
CA THR A 85 2.36 -18.44 -9.73
C THR A 85 3.05 -19.76 -10.02
N ASP A 86 2.97 -20.28 -11.23
CA ASP A 86 3.56 -21.56 -11.55
C ASP A 86 5.10 -21.44 -11.48
N SER A 87 5.69 -22.21 -10.56
CA SER A 87 7.10 -22.09 -10.13
C SER A 87 8.10 -22.39 -11.25
N GLN A 88 7.66 -23.03 -12.32
CA GLN A 88 8.46 -23.22 -13.53
C GLN A 88 8.66 -21.92 -14.32
N PHE A 89 7.93 -20.86 -13.98
CA PHE A 89 7.92 -19.63 -14.76
C PHE A 89 8.16 -18.35 -13.96
N THR A 90 8.36 -18.46 -12.65
CA THR A 90 8.91 -17.38 -11.81
C THR A 90 10.31 -16.96 -12.25
N GLU A 91 11.03 -17.79 -13.02
CA GLU A 91 12.33 -17.45 -13.61
C GLU A 91 12.27 -16.28 -14.62
N TYR A 92 11.10 -16.07 -15.24
CA TYR A 92 10.89 -14.98 -16.20
C TYR A 92 10.28 -13.74 -15.55
N GLU A 93 10.08 -13.77 -14.23
CA GLU A 93 9.62 -12.61 -13.47
C GLU A 93 10.78 -11.64 -13.32
N LYS A 94 10.60 -10.44 -13.87
CA LYS A 94 11.57 -9.36 -13.79
C LYS A 94 11.12 -8.38 -12.73
N ILE A 95 12.08 -7.76 -12.05
CA ILE A 95 11.80 -6.64 -11.14
C ILE A 95 11.99 -5.36 -11.95
N GLY A 96 10.89 -4.65 -12.19
CA GLY A 96 10.91 -3.32 -12.78
C GLY A 96 11.15 -2.29 -11.70
N SER A 97 12.27 -1.60 -11.74
CA SER A 97 12.56 -0.49 -10.84
C SER A 97 11.75 0.76 -11.23
N SER A 98 11.10 1.39 -10.25
CA SER A 98 10.59 2.76 -10.43
C SER A 98 11.77 3.72 -10.62
N LYS A 99 11.54 4.81 -11.34
CA LYS A 99 12.54 5.85 -11.60
C LYS A 99 13.07 6.49 -10.31
N GLU A 100 12.32 6.44 -9.23
CA GLU A 100 12.64 7.11 -7.95
C GLU A 100 13.28 6.20 -6.90
N GLY A 101 13.72 4.98 -7.27
CA GLY A 101 14.51 4.13 -6.37
C GLY A 101 13.71 3.40 -5.27
N GLY A 102 12.37 3.40 -5.36
CA GLY A 102 11.47 2.62 -4.51
C GLY A 102 11.40 1.13 -4.88
N SER A 103 10.65 0.37 -4.07
CA SER A 103 10.41 -1.07 -4.28
C SER A 103 9.81 -1.32 -5.66
N GLY A 104 10.50 -2.13 -6.48
CA GLY A 104 10.10 -2.41 -7.85
C GLY A 104 8.85 -3.28 -7.95
N LEU A 105 8.15 -3.19 -9.09
CA LEU A 105 7.07 -4.11 -9.43
C LEU A 105 7.67 -5.40 -10.00
N PHE A 106 7.20 -6.54 -9.51
CA PHE A 106 7.39 -7.81 -10.20
C PHE A 106 6.54 -7.80 -11.46
N TYR A 107 7.14 -8.10 -12.61
CA TYR A 107 6.39 -8.18 -13.85
C TYR A 107 6.80 -9.37 -14.71
N GLN A 108 5.82 -9.85 -15.48
CA GLN A 108 5.98 -10.93 -16.43
C GLN A 108 5.44 -10.49 -17.78
N TRP A 109 6.27 -10.61 -18.82
CA TRP A 109 5.89 -10.28 -20.19
C TRP A 109 5.93 -11.52 -21.05
N ASN A 110 4.75 -11.97 -21.47
CA ASN A 110 4.58 -13.21 -22.20
C ASN A 110 3.94 -12.97 -23.57
N ARG A 111 4.28 -13.82 -24.54
CA ARG A 111 3.58 -13.93 -25.83
C ARG A 111 3.04 -15.34 -26.05
N TYR A 112 1.92 -15.39 -26.74
CA TYR A 112 1.17 -16.59 -27.10
C TYR A 112 0.80 -16.52 -28.57
N GLU A 113 1.00 -17.62 -29.27
CA GLU A 113 0.54 -17.80 -30.64
C GLU A 113 -0.77 -18.58 -30.61
N LYS A 114 -1.81 -18.03 -31.24
CA LYS A 114 -3.08 -18.74 -31.43
C LYS A 114 -3.03 -19.60 -32.69
N ALA A 115 -3.98 -20.54 -32.78
CA ALA A 115 -4.10 -21.47 -33.92
C ALA A 115 -4.32 -20.76 -35.28
N ASP A 116 -4.84 -19.54 -35.28
CA ASP A 116 -5.06 -18.68 -36.44
C ASP A 116 -3.83 -17.82 -36.79
N THR A 117 -2.64 -18.14 -36.24
CA THR A 117 -1.38 -17.36 -36.34
C THR A 117 -1.43 -15.98 -35.69
N THR A 118 -2.52 -15.65 -34.99
CA THR A 118 -2.65 -14.36 -34.31
C THR A 118 -1.78 -14.32 -33.05
N MET A 119 -0.98 -13.27 -32.92
CA MET A 119 -0.08 -13.07 -31.77
C MET A 119 -0.80 -12.30 -30.65
N VAL A 120 -0.80 -12.90 -29.46
CA VAL A 120 -1.35 -12.29 -28.25
C VAL A 120 -0.24 -12.06 -27.24
N TYR A 121 -0.17 -10.85 -26.70
CA TYR A 121 0.79 -10.47 -25.69
C TYR A 121 0.08 -10.22 -24.37
N ARG A 122 0.71 -10.63 -23.28
CA ARG A 122 0.24 -10.37 -21.92
C ARG A 122 1.39 -9.82 -21.09
N LEU A 123 1.21 -8.61 -20.57
CA LEU A 123 2.07 -8.03 -19.53
C LEU A 123 1.30 -8.07 -18.22
N CYS A 124 1.90 -8.60 -17.16
CA CYS A 124 1.32 -8.58 -15.82
C CYS A 124 2.33 -8.00 -14.85
N GLY A 125 1.93 -6.99 -14.08
CA GLY A 125 2.70 -6.41 -12.99
C GLY A 125 2.08 -6.73 -11.63
N SER A 126 2.86 -6.73 -10.56
CA SER A 126 2.41 -7.06 -9.21
C SER A 126 3.39 -6.54 -8.16
N GLN A 127 2.88 -6.04 -7.02
CA GLN A 127 3.70 -5.64 -5.87
C GLN A 127 3.93 -6.78 -4.87
N ASN A 128 3.02 -7.75 -4.79
CA ASN A 128 2.97 -8.75 -3.71
C ASN A 128 2.85 -10.21 -4.19
N GLN A 129 2.93 -10.44 -5.50
CA GLN A 129 2.79 -11.74 -6.19
C GLN A 129 1.46 -12.47 -5.92
N ARG A 130 0.45 -11.77 -5.39
CA ARG A 130 -0.89 -12.30 -5.15
C ARG A 130 -1.92 -11.70 -6.09
N GLN A 131 -1.84 -10.38 -6.27
CA GLN A 131 -2.70 -9.63 -7.18
C GLN A 131 -1.87 -9.05 -8.31
N TYR A 132 -2.25 -9.41 -9.52
CA TYR A 132 -1.58 -8.94 -10.72
C TYR A 132 -2.50 -7.99 -11.49
N GLN A 133 -1.96 -6.86 -11.90
CA GLN A 133 -2.61 -6.05 -12.93
C GLN A 133 -2.04 -6.46 -14.27
N CYS A 134 -2.91 -6.89 -15.17
CA CYS A 134 -2.52 -7.41 -16.48
C CYS A 134 -3.10 -6.55 -17.61
N TRP A 135 -2.36 -6.53 -18.71
CA TRP A 135 -2.71 -5.88 -19.97
C TRP A 135 -2.54 -6.89 -21.11
N TRP A 136 -3.48 -6.87 -22.04
CA TRP A 136 -3.50 -7.78 -23.18
C TRP A 136 -3.48 -7.01 -24.48
N TRP A 137 -2.61 -7.43 -25.38
CA TRP A 137 -2.57 -6.94 -26.75
C TRP A 137 -2.82 -8.08 -27.72
N GLN A 138 -3.49 -7.75 -28.81
CA GLN A 138 -3.62 -8.59 -29.99
C GLN A 138 -3.16 -7.76 -31.18
N ASP A 139 -2.22 -8.30 -31.97
CA ASP A 139 -1.67 -7.60 -33.14
C ASP A 139 -1.20 -6.17 -32.83
N HIS A 140 -0.48 -6.01 -31.71
CA HIS A 140 0.02 -4.72 -31.19
C HIS A 140 -1.05 -3.72 -30.71
N ARG A 141 -2.34 -4.08 -30.76
CA ARG A 141 -3.44 -3.26 -30.24
C ARG A 141 -3.84 -3.69 -28.83
N LEU A 142 -3.93 -2.73 -27.91
CA LEU A 142 -4.41 -2.99 -26.55
C LEU A 142 -5.88 -3.39 -26.61
N MET A 143 -6.19 -4.59 -26.13
CA MET A 143 -7.53 -5.18 -26.16
C MET A 143 -8.23 -5.02 -24.81
N SER A 144 -7.52 -5.27 -23.72
CA SER A 144 -8.08 -5.23 -22.38
C SER A 144 -6.99 -4.96 -21.34
N ALA A 145 -7.43 -4.53 -20.17
CA ALA A 145 -6.61 -4.36 -18.97
C ALA A 145 -7.48 -4.65 -17.74
N GLY A 146 -6.89 -5.24 -16.70
CA GLY A 146 -7.64 -5.60 -15.50
C GLY A 146 -6.81 -6.31 -14.44
N TRP A 147 -7.40 -6.45 -13.26
CA TRP A 147 -6.83 -7.19 -12.15
C TRP A 147 -7.15 -8.68 -12.28
N VAL A 148 -6.15 -9.51 -12.02
CA VAL A 148 -6.23 -10.97 -12.09
C VAL A 148 -5.60 -11.56 -10.82
N SER A 149 -6.24 -12.60 -10.28
CA SER A 149 -5.65 -13.38 -9.19
C SER A 149 -4.56 -14.31 -9.73
N ALA A 150 -3.55 -14.60 -8.93
CA ALA A 150 -2.48 -15.49 -9.34
C ALA A 150 -2.90 -16.95 -9.60
N SER A 151 -4.10 -17.34 -9.17
CA SER A 151 -4.67 -18.69 -9.25
C SER A 151 -5.60 -18.93 -10.45
N ASP A 152 -6.07 -17.85 -11.08
CA ASP A 152 -7.14 -17.86 -12.08
C ASP A 152 -6.66 -18.15 -13.51
#